data_AF-A0AAU5MRI6-F1
#
_entry.id   AF-A0AAU5MRI6-F1
#
_cell.length_a   1.000
_cell.length_b   1.000
_cell.length_c   1.000
_cell.angle_alpha   90.00
_cell.angle_beta   90.00
_cell.angle_gamma   90.00
#
_symmetry.space_group_name_H-M   'P 1'
#
loop_
_entity.id
_entity.type
_entity.pdbx_description
1 polymer ?
#
loop_
_entity_poly.entity_id
_entity_poly.type
_entity_poly.pdbx_seq_one_letter_code
_entity_poly.pdbx_strand_id
1 'polypeptide(L)'
;MTEILVHDAASGDIAAAARVVEHPAWPELKNAVEEIRPWQSKDGSIDFDAEGAPSPALAEAAVERVIGAVEQLSPLLPHDDAYHRALVKDLRGWVGSGFDVPDFLDSLLAFQPAKGRADGLQHLVVFAMYTQNGNPDRNLEAVVLRMVWPEWLAELESTRYDNPLFCGITFEDFTSGYDTNSAVLFPETIAVREAPERFSWGGIFCDREAARFRRVTEASVDLLGVELPDDIRAMIDDQQRCEQAFVLWDMVHDRTHSHGDLPFDPFMIKQRQPFWMYGLEELRCDLTAFKEAVKLEAEGNAHGRDVQYAVLFDRMFRFPVTGERVRNYDGLGGQLLFAYLHKHDVVRWTDNKLRIDWERAPQVTNQLCAEIEKLYRDGIDRPKLVHWFAAYDLVSTYLAPHPGSRWAKGPDALDLSQPPRKLVDDVLPDEFPLSMFYEALSKKLKNVIASTKGITASDAGKAAA
;
A
#
# COMPACT_ATOMS: atom_id res chain seq x y z
N MET A 1 11.66 54.14 -16.04
CA MET A 1 10.90 53.54 -14.93
C MET A 1 10.26 52.26 -15.44
N THR A 2 10.98 51.14 -15.31
CA THR A 2 10.38 49.81 -15.12
C THR A 2 11.50 48.94 -14.55
N GLU A 3 11.37 48.60 -13.28
CA GLU A 3 12.28 47.72 -12.56
C GLU A 3 12.17 46.31 -13.14
N ILE A 4 13.32 45.71 -13.46
CA ILE A 4 13.42 44.30 -13.77
C ILE A 4 13.53 43.60 -12.41
N LEU A 5 12.42 43.03 -11.97
CA LEU A 5 12.38 42.11 -10.83
C LEU A 5 13.14 40.84 -11.22
N VAL A 6 14.34 40.70 -10.68
CA VAL A 6 15.07 39.44 -10.62
C VAL A 6 14.31 38.54 -9.64
N HIS A 7 13.61 37.54 -10.17
CA HIS A 7 13.18 36.41 -9.36
C HIS A 7 14.42 35.61 -8.98
N ASP A 8 14.82 35.72 -7.70
CA ASP A 8 15.70 34.74 -7.08
C ASP A 8 14.97 33.39 -7.12
N ALA A 9 15.37 32.55 -8.07
CA ALA A 9 15.07 31.13 -8.03
C ALA A 9 15.83 30.55 -6.84
N ALA A 10 15.12 30.39 -5.72
CA ALA A 10 15.57 29.56 -4.62
C ALA A 10 15.49 28.08 -5.03
N SER A 11 16.27 27.67 -6.03
CA SER A 11 16.72 26.30 -6.17
C SER A 11 17.84 26.10 -5.15
N GLY A 12 17.46 26.02 -3.89
CA GLY A 12 18.36 25.53 -2.86
C GLY A 12 18.59 24.06 -3.13
N ASP A 13 19.72 23.72 -3.73
CA ASP A 13 20.32 22.40 -3.58
C ASP A 13 20.15 22.01 -2.09
N ILE A 14 19.37 20.96 -1.83
CA ILE A 14 19.43 20.24 -0.55
C ILE A 14 20.81 19.60 -0.53
N ALA A 15 21.83 20.40 -0.23
CA ALA A 15 23.20 19.98 -0.07
C ALA A 15 23.20 18.83 0.93
N ALA A 16 23.61 17.64 0.47
CA ALA A 16 23.65 16.36 1.16
C ALA A 16 23.51 16.47 2.69
N ALA A 17 22.27 16.57 3.18
CA ALA A 17 21.99 16.50 4.60
C ALA A 17 22.53 15.15 5.09
N ALA A 18 23.25 15.14 6.20
CA ALA A 18 23.79 13.91 6.75
C ALA A 18 22.65 12.88 6.89
N ARG A 19 22.87 11.68 6.33
CA ARG A 19 21.83 10.66 6.31
C ARG A 19 21.57 10.16 7.72
N VAL A 20 20.30 10.09 8.11
CA VAL A 20 19.90 9.65 9.46
C VAL A 20 20.44 8.25 9.73
N VAL A 21 20.38 7.36 8.75
CA VAL A 21 20.85 5.97 8.85
C VAL A 21 22.37 5.82 8.97
N GLU A 22 23.15 6.86 8.66
CA GLU A 22 24.61 6.87 8.78
C GLU A 22 25.06 7.42 10.16
N HIS A 23 24.14 8.02 10.92
CA HIS A 23 24.45 8.55 12.24
C HIS A 23 24.55 7.41 13.29
N PRO A 24 25.55 7.41 14.20
CA PRO A 24 25.75 6.33 15.17
C PRO A 24 24.57 6.05 16.12
N ALA A 25 23.71 7.05 16.35
CA ALA A 25 22.49 6.87 17.15
C ALA A 25 21.43 6.01 16.46
N TRP A 26 21.46 5.85 15.14
CA TRP A 26 20.51 5.01 14.41
C TRP A 26 20.60 3.52 14.77
N PRO A 27 21.78 2.85 14.69
CA PRO A 27 21.89 1.47 15.14
C PRO A 27 21.57 1.29 16.62
N GLU A 28 21.87 2.28 17.48
CA GLU A 28 21.48 2.25 18.90
C GLU A 28 19.95 2.29 19.08
N LEU A 29 19.25 3.15 18.31
CA LEU A 29 17.79 3.20 18.29
C LEU A 29 17.21 1.85 17.87
N LYS A 30 17.68 1.29 16.75
CA LYS A 30 17.25 -0.02 16.27
C LYS A 30 17.44 -1.10 17.33
N ASN A 31 18.64 -1.20 17.91
CA ASN A 31 18.94 -2.22 18.92
C ASN A 31 18.04 -2.09 20.15
N ALA A 32 17.79 -0.87 20.63
CA ALA A 32 16.90 -0.65 21.77
C ALA A 32 15.44 -1.02 21.45
N VAL A 33 14.96 -0.70 20.24
CA VAL A 33 13.64 -1.11 19.78
C VAL A 33 13.55 -2.63 19.66
N GLU A 34 14.52 -3.29 19.02
CA GLU A 34 14.56 -4.75 18.89
C GLU A 34 14.64 -5.48 20.23
N GLU A 35 15.22 -4.85 21.25
CA GLU A 35 15.23 -5.39 22.62
C GLU A 35 13.85 -5.31 23.27
N ILE A 36 13.09 -4.24 23.02
CA ILE A 36 11.74 -4.02 23.57
C ILE A 36 10.70 -4.94 22.94
N ARG A 37 10.77 -5.13 21.61
CA ARG A 37 9.73 -5.82 20.82
C ARG A 37 9.28 -7.18 21.38
N PRO A 38 10.18 -8.09 21.80
CA PRO A 38 9.79 -9.41 22.32
C PRO A 38 9.04 -9.36 23.66
N TRP A 39 9.11 -8.24 24.38
CA TRP A 39 8.44 -8.07 25.67
C TRP A 39 6.99 -7.59 25.53
N GLN A 40 6.60 -7.13 24.35
CA GLN A 40 5.30 -6.52 24.13
C GLN A 40 4.20 -7.56 23.92
N SER A 41 3.09 -7.36 24.61
CA SER A 41 1.79 -7.97 24.34
C SER A 41 1.22 -7.47 23.01
N LYS A 42 0.12 -8.09 22.55
CA LYS A 42 -0.52 -7.78 21.26
C LYS A 42 -0.94 -6.32 21.09
N ASP A 43 -1.27 -5.64 22.19
CA ASP A 43 -1.68 -4.24 22.20
C ASP A 43 -0.51 -3.26 22.39
N GLY A 44 0.71 -3.77 22.55
CA GLY A 44 1.95 -3.01 22.73
C GLY A 44 2.36 -2.80 24.18
N SER A 45 1.53 -3.19 25.17
CA SER A 45 1.88 -3.14 26.60
C SER A 45 2.97 -4.17 26.96
N ILE A 46 3.61 -4.04 28.13
CA ILE A 46 4.52 -5.06 28.67
C ILE A 46 3.90 -5.69 29.91
N ASP A 47 3.63 -6.98 29.86
CA ASP A 47 3.17 -7.75 31.01
C ASP A 47 4.38 -8.23 31.83
N PHE A 48 4.66 -7.56 32.95
CA PHE A 48 5.78 -7.89 33.83
C PHE A 48 5.59 -9.18 34.65
N ASP A 49 4.37 -9.73 34.69
CA ASP A 49 4.09 -11.01 35.35
C ASP A 49 4.23 -12.19 34.38
N ALA A 50 4.39 -11.95 33.08
CA ALA A 50 4.55 -12.97 32.06
C ALA A 50 5.89 -13.72 32.17
N GLU A 51 5.88 -15.00 31.76
CA GLU A 51 7.10 -15.80 31.71
C GLU A 51 8.09 -15.21 30.70
N GLY A 52 9.32 -14.94 31.17
CA GLY A 52 10.37 -14.33 30.33
C GLY A 52 10.31 -12.80 30.23
N ALA A 53 9.41 -12.14 30.98
CA ALA A 53 9.35 -10.68 31.05
C ALA A 53 10.67 -10.06 31.57
N PRO A 54 11.04 -8.87 31.09
CA PRO A 54 12.19 -8.14 31.62
C PRO A 54 11.90 -7.64 33.03
N SER A 55 12.93 -7.23 33.78
CA SER A 55 12.69 -6.40 34.97
C SER A 55 12.21 -5.00 34.54
N PRO A 56 11.32 -4.33 35.30
CA PRO A 56 10.89 -2.96 34.99
C PRO A 56 12.05 -1.99 34.73
N ALA A 57 13.11 -2.03 35.55
CA ALA A 57 14.29 -1.19 35.37
C ALA A 57 15.04 -1.43 34.03
N LEU A 58 15.00 -2.66 33.50
CA LEU A 58 15.59 -2.97 32.19
C LEU A 58 14.74 -2.39 31.05
N ALA A 59 13.41 -2.53 31.15
CA ALA A 59 12.49 -1.93 30.19
C ALA A 59 12.60 -0.40 30.17
N GLU A 60 12.67 0.24 31.35
CA GLU A 60 12.92 1.68 31.51
C GLU A 60 14.22 2.10 30.83
N ALA A 61 15.32 1.39 31.10
CA ALA A 61 16.63 1.68 30.50
C ALA A 61 16.64 1.50 28.98
N ALA A 62 15.87 0.55 28.44
CA ALA A 62 15.73 0.37 27.00
C ALA A 62 14.97 1.55 26.35
N VAL A 63 13.86 2.01 26.94
CA VAL A 63 13.14 3.18 26.44
C VAL A 63 13.97 4.46 26.57
N GLU A 64 14.75 4.64 27.63
CA GLU A 64 15.65 5.80 27.75
C GLU A 64 16.74 5.80 26.67
N ARG A 65 17.20 4.63 26.20
CA ARG A 65 18.08 4.56 25.01
C ARG A 65 17.36 4.95 23.73
N VAL A 66 16.11 4.54 23.54
CA VAL A 66 15.26 5.00 22.41
C VAL A 66 15.16 6.53 22.44
N ILE A 67 14.81 7.11 23.59
CA ILE A 67 14.71 8.56 23.78
C ILE A 67 16.03 9.25 23.47
N GLY A 68 17.13 8.80 24.07
CA GLY A 68 18.45 9.40 23.86
C GLY A 68 18.93 9.31 22.41
N ALA A 69 18.55 8.28 21.66
CA ALA A 69 18.85 8.16 20.25
C ALA A 69 17.97 9.11 19.39
N VAL A 70 16.67 9.22 19.69
CA VAL A 70 15.77 10.19 19.04
C VAL A 70 16.26 11.62 19.25
N GLU A 71 16.65 11.98 20.48
CA GLU A 71 17.18 13.32 20.79
C GLU A 71 18.48 13.62 20.03
N GLN A 72 19.33 12.63 19.78
CA GLN A 72 20.55 12.77 18.98
C GLN A 72 20.30 12.86 17.47
N LEU A 73 19.27 12.20 16.96
CA LEU A 73 18.91 12.22 15.53
C LEU A 73 18.07 13.45 15.16
N SER A 74 17.28 13.98 16.10
CA SER A 74 16.37 15.12 15.87
C SER A 74 17.02 16.36 15.23
N PRO A 75 18.26 16.77 15.58
CA PRO A 75 18.92 17.90 14.92
C PRO A 75 19.16 17.73 13.41
N LEU A 76 19.16 16.50 12.89
CA LEU A 76 19.24 16.22 11.45
C LEU A 76 17.91 16.46 10.73
N LEU A 77 16.80 16.55 11.49
CA LEU A 77 15.43 16.57 11.02
C LEU A 77 14.65 17.75 11.64
N PRO A 78 15.11 19.01 11.42
CA PRO A 78 14.54 20.18 12.10
C PRO A 78 13.06 20.42 11.78
N HIS A 79 12.57 19.94 10.64
CA HIS A 79 11.15 20.00 10.27
C HIS A 79 10.24 19.12 11.14
N ASP A 80 10.80 18.09 11.80
CA ASP A 80 10.09 17.15 12.66
C ASP A 80 10.33 17.42 14.16
N ASP A 81 11.00 18.50 14.53
CA ASP A 81 11.38 18.83 15.91
C ASP A 81 10.19 18.87 16.90
N ALA A 82 9.02 19.39 16.46
CA ALA A 82 7.81 19.35 17.27
C ALA A 82 7.29 17.92 17.51
N TYR A 83 7.38 17.07 16.49
CA TYR A 83 7.04 15.66 16.58
C TYR A 83 8.00 14.92 17.52
N HIS A 84 9.32 15.06 17.34
CA HIS A 84 10.30 14.37 18.18
C HIS A 84 10.18 14.75 19.67
N ARG A 85 9.88 16.01 20.00
CA ARG A 85 9.60 16.41 21.38
C ARG A 85 8.35 15.75 21.96
N ALA A 86 7.28 15.69 21.17
CA ALA A 86 6.05 15.01 21.59
C ALA A 86 6.28 13.51 21.75
N LEU A 87 7.04 12.89 20.83
CA LEU A 87 7.41 11.48 20.88
C LEU A 87 8.18 11.14 22.17
N VAL A 88 9.17 11.96 22.55
CA VAL A 88 9.92 11.76 23.80
C VAL A 88 9.00 11.87 25.02
N LYS A 89 8.03 12.79 25.00
CA LYS A 89 7.03 12.92 26.08
C LYS A 89 6.13 11.68 26.15
N ASP A 90 5.65 11.18 25.02
CA ASP A 90 4.78 10.00 24.94
C ASP A 90 5.52 8.73 25.41
N LEU A 91 6.79 8.56 25.01
CA LEU A 91 7.64 7.46 25.49
C LEU A 91 7.84 7.50 27.02
N ARG A 92 8.13 8.68 27.59
CA ARG A 92 8.22 8.85 29.05
C ARG A 92 6.87 8.64 29.74
N GLY A 93 5.78 9.00 29.07
CA GLY A 93 4.41 8.74 29.53
C GLY A 93 4.12 7.24 29.61
N TRP A 94 4.52 6.48 28.60
CA TRP A 94 4.39 5.02 28.57
C TRP A 94 5.20 4.33 29.67
N VAL A 95 6.41 4.81 29.95
CA VAL A 95 7.19 4.37 31.12
C VAL A 95 6.47 4.74 32.42
N GLY A 96 5.99 5.98 32.54
CA GLY A 96 5.32 6.49 33.74
C GLY A 96 3.99 5.80 34.07
N SER A 97 3.32 5.19 33.10
CA SER A 97 2.15 4.34 33.33
C SER A 97 2.50 2.91 33.76
N GLY A 98 3.79 2.55 33.79
CA GLY A 98 4.22 1.19 34.08
C GLY A 98 4.11 0.26 32.87
N PHE A 99 4.27 0.78 31.65
CA PHE A 99 4.16 0.04 30.39
C PHE A 99 2.78 -0.56 30.10
N ASP A 100 1.72 0.16 30.49
CA ASP A 100 0.35 -0.07 30.00
C ASP A 100 0.26 0.04 28.46
N VAL A 101 -0.94 -0.05 27.88
CA VAL A 101 -1.13 0.16 26.44
C VAL A 101 -0.53 1.51 26.01
N PRO A 102 0.39 1.55 25.01
CA PRO A 102 1.03 2.79 24.61
C PRO A 102 0.03 3.82 24.05
N ASP A 103 0.29 5.10 24.33
CA ASP A 103 -0.47 6.23 23.79
C ASP A 103 0.47 7.24 23.13
N PHE A 104 0.46 7.27 21.79
CA PHE A 104 1.25 8.18 20.96
C PHE A 104 0.39 9.27 20.32
N LEU A 105 -0.79 9.60 20.86
CA LEU A 105 -1.68 10.55 20.19
C LEU A 105 -1.07 11.96 20.04
N ASP A 106 -0.33 12.44 21.04
CA ASP A 106 0.25 13.78 20.98
C ASP A 106 1.34 13.86 19.89
N SER A 107 2.20 12.85 19.80
CA SER A 107 3.22 12.74 18.75
C SER A 107 2.63 12.46 17.37
N LEU A 108 1.60 11.63 17.26
CA LEU A 108 0.87 11.42 16.00
C LEU A 108 0.30 12.73 15.44
N LEU A 109 -0.32 13.56 16.27
CA LEU A 109 -0.87 14.84 15.84
C LEU A 109 0.22 15.85 15.44
N ALA A 110 1.41 15.75 16.06
CA ALA A 110 2.55 16.60 15.73
C ALA A 110 3.28 16.17 14.44
N PHE A 111 3.25 14.88 14.09
CA PHE A 111 3.86 14.38 12.85
C PHE A 111 3.00 14.74 11.63
N GLN A 112 3.54 15.62 10.77
CA GLN A 112 2.79 16.22 9.65
C GLN A 112 3.59 16.16 8.34
N PRO A 113 3.99 14.96 7.86
CA PRO A 113 4.85 14.83 6.68
C PRO A 113 4.21 15.38 5.39
N ALA A 114 2.87 15.37 5.30
CA ALA A 114 2.15 15.89 4.14
C ALA A 114 2.18 17.42 4.00
N LYS A 115 2.45 18.19 5.08
CA LYS A 115 2.45 19.67 5.04
C LYS A 115 3.67 20.27 4.34
N GLY A 116 4.75 19.51 4.21
CA GLY A 116 6.03 19.98 3.70
C GLY A 116 6.73 18.97 2.80
N ARG A 117 5.97 18.28 1.93
CA ARG A 117 6.49 17.30 0.98
C ARG A 117 7.56 17.94 0.10
N ALA A 118 8.78 17.41 0.16
CA ALA A 118 9.89 17.80 -0.69
C ALA A 118 10.67 16.55 -1.09
N ASP A 119 11.09 16.48 -2.35
CA ASP A 119 11.82 15.31 -2.85
C ASP A 119 13.10 15.09 -2.05
N GLY A 120 13.33 13.84 -1.64
CA GLY A 120 14.50 13.48 -0.84
C GLY A 120 14.42 13.87 0.64
N LEU A 121 13.33 14.48 1.12
CA LEU A 121 13.19 14.85 2.53
C LEU A 121 13.12 13.60 3.42
N GLN A 122 14.02 13.51 4.39
CA GLN A 122 14.09 12.40 5.34
C GLN A 122 13.13 12.60 6.50
N HIS A 123 12.59 11.50 7.04
CA HIS A 123 11.88 11.49 8.32
C HIS A 123 12.31 10.27 9.15
N LEU A 124 12.37 10.44 10.46
CA LEU A 124 12.49 9.34 11.42
C LEU A 124 11.10 9.10 12.00
N VAL A 125 10.58 7.89 11.90
CA VAL A 125 9.26 7.51 12.43
C VAL A 125 9.46 6.48 13.52
N VAL A 126 8.99 6.78 14.73
CA VAL A 126 8.99 5.84 15.87
C VAL A 126 7.62 5.85 16.52
N PHE A 127 6.96 4.70 16.54
CA PHE A 127 5.63 4.52 17.14
C PHE A 127 5.43 3.07 17.59
N ALA A 128 4.57 2.85 18.59
CA ALA A 128 3.95 1.53 18.76
C ALA A 128 2.84 1.37 17.73
N MET A 129 2.98 0.44 16.79
CA MET A 129 2.05 0.24 15.68
C MET A 129 2.03 -1.20 15.19
N TYR A 130 0.96 -1.59 14.51
CA TYR A 130 0.94 -2.81 13.71
C TYR A 130 1.29 -2.48 12.25
N THR A 131 1.74 -3.47 11.47
CA THR A 131 2.07 -3.28 10.05
C THR A 131 1.06 -4.03 9.16
N GLN A 132 0.39 -3.31 8.26
CA GLN A 132 -0.56 -3.93 7.32
C GLN A 132 0.17 -4.92 6.42
N ASN A 133 -0.41 -6.11 6.17
CA ASN A 133 0.25 -7.22 5.47
C ASN A 133 1.58 -7.67 6.11
N GLY A 134 1.80 -7.34 7.39
CA GLY A 134 2.98 -7.70 8.17
C GLY A 134 2.61 -8.26 9.53
N ASN A 135 3.01 -7.57 10.59
CA ASN A 135 2.74 -7.95 11.97
C ASN A 135 1.40 -7.37 12.43
N PRO A 136 0.41 -8.20 12.82
CA PRO A 136 -0.88 -7.71 13.30
C PRO A 136 -0.85 -7.19 14.74
N ASP A 137 0.21 -7.50 15.49
CA ASP A 137 0.40 -7.05 16.86
C ASP A 137 1.07 -5.67 16.87
N ARG A 138 0.77 -4.86 17.88
CA ARG A 138 1.39 -3.55 18.06
C ARG A 138 2.75 -3.71 18.71
N ASN A 139 3.79 -3.26 18.01
CA ASN A 139 5.14 -3.22 18.51
C ASN A 139 5.71 -1.81 18.36
N LEU A 140 6.62 -1.42 19.25
CA LEU A 140 7.45 -0.25 19.01
C LEU A 140 8.31 -0.55 17.78
N GLU A 141 8.23 0.29 16.76
CA GLU A 141 8.97 0.15 15.52
C GLU A 141 9.62 1.48 15.18
N ALA A 142 10.80 1.42 14.55
CA ALA A 142 11.53 2.58 14.06
C ALA A 142 11.83 2.43 12.57
N VAL A 143 11.51 3.47 11.80
CA VAL A 143 11.71 3.51 10.34
C VAL A 143 12.32 4.85 9.97
N VAL A 144 13.40 4.83 9.19
CA VAL A 144 13.86 6.01 8.46
C VAL A 144 13.33 5.91 7.05
N LEU A 145 12.61 6.94 6.63
CA LEU A 145 12.02 7.03 5.31
C LEU A 145 12.49 8.29 4.59
N ARG A 146 12.38 8.26 3.27
CA ARG A 146 12.67 9.39 2.39
C ARG A 146 11.47 9.65 1.49
N MET A 147 11.06 10.90 1.42
CA MET A 147 9.96 11.38 0.58
C MET A 147 10.37 11.31 -0.91
N VAL A 148 9.46 10.82 -1.74
CA VAL A 148 9.53 10.86 -3.20
C VAL A 148 8.50 11.87 -3.67
N TRP A 149 8.96 13.06 -3.99
CA TRP A 149 8.10 14.19 -4.37
C TRP A 149 8.74 15.06 -5.46
N PRO A 150 9.15 14.47 -6.59
CA PRO A 150 9.79 15.22 -7.67
C PRO A 150 8.85 16.28 -8.23
N GLU A 151 9.41 17.32 -8.84
CA GLU A 151 8.67 18.49 -9.33
C GLU A 151 7.49 18.11 -10.24
N TRP A 152 7.69 17.15 -11.15
CA TRP A 152 6.63 16.69 -12.05
C TRP A 152 5.46 16.04 -11.31
N LEU A 153 5.70 15.35 -10.19
CA LEU A 153 4.65 14.72 -9.39
C LEU A 153 3.88 15.80 -8.63
N ALA A 154 4.60 16.78 -8.04
CA ALA A 154 4.00 17.92 -7.37
C ALA A 154 3.13 18.77 -8.33
N GLU A 155 3.57 18.96 -9.57
CA GLU A 155 2.78 19.62 -10.61
C GLU A 155 1.49 18.84 -10.92
N LEU A 156 1.59 17.52 -11.11
CA LEU A 156 0.42 16.68 -11.38
C LEU A 156 -0.58 16.66 -10.22
N GLU A 157 -0.10 16.58 -8.97
CA GLU A 157 -0.95 16.64 -7.77
C GLU A 157 -1.71 17.98 -7.69
N SER A 158 -0.98 19.10 -7.82
CA SER A 158 -1.56 20.44 -7.66
C SER A 158 -2.48 20.86 -8.80
N THR A 159 -2.35 20.27 -9.99
CA THR A 159 -3.11 20.68 -11.18
C THR A 159 -4.19 19.69 -11.62
N ARG A 160 -4.05 18.39 -11.31
CA ARG A 160 -4.92 17.34 -11.87
C ARG A 160 -5.41 16.30 -10.87
N TYR A 161 -4.54 15.91 -9.94
CA TYR A 161 -4.76 14.77 -9.06
C TYR A 161 -4.60 15.19 -7.59
N ASP A 162 -5.41 16.14 -7.15
CA ASP A 162 -5.36 16.66 -5.78
C ASP A 162 -5.41 15.53 -4.75
N ASN A 163 -4.35 15.42 -3.96
CA ASN A 163 -4.24 14.44 -2.89
C ASN A 163 -3.32 15.00 -1.79
N PRO A 164 -3.82 15.95 -0.98
CA PRO A 164 -2.99 16.66 -0.01
C PRO A 164 -2.52 15.79 1.16
N LEU A 165 -3.04 14.56 1.30
CA LEU A 165 -2.69 13.64 2.40
C LEU A 165 -1.67 12.59 1.97
N PHE A 166 -1.62 12.25 0.67
CA PHE A 166 -0.72 11.22 0.16
C PHE A 166 0.76 11.60 0.31
N CYS A 167 1.57 10.65 0.76
CA CYS A 167 3.02 10.76 0.84
C CYS A 167 3.65 9.57 0.10
N GLY A 168 4.27 9.82 -1.05
CA GLY A 168 5.16 8.86 -1.69
C GLY A 168 6.45 8.75 -0.88
N ILE A 169 6.79 7.56 -0.40
CA ILE A 169 7.95 7.36 0.48
C ILE A 169 8.79 6.16 0.04
N THR A 170 10.02 6.09 0.53
CA THR A 170 10.95 4.96 0.33
C THR A 170 11.63 4.61 1.65
N PHE A 171 12.08 3.36 1.79
CA PHE A 171 12.85 2.95 2.95
C PHE A 171 14.32 3.39 2.85
N GLU A 172 14.84 3.99 3.92
CA GLU A 172 16.30 4.09 4.11
C GLU A 172 16.84 2.96 4.98
N ASP A 173 16.19 2.68 6.11
CA ASP A 173 16.41 1.51 6.97
C ASP A 173 15.23 1.40 7.96
N PHE A 174 15.04 0.23 8.57
CA PHE A 174 13.93 -0.05 9.49
C PHE A 174 14.25 -1.14 10.52
N THR A 175 13.40 -1.24 11.53
CA THR A 175 13.30 -2.38 12.47
C THR A 175 12.47 -3.52 11.89
N SER A 176 12.58 -4.70 12.48
CA SER A 176 12.07 -5.96 11.93
C SER A 176 10.56 -6.00 11.69
N GLY A 177 9.75 -5.08 12.23
CA GLY A 177 8.32 -4.99 11.90
C GLY A 177 8.04 -4.64 10.44
N TYR A 178 9.00 -4.02 9.76
CA TYR A 178 8.96 -3.75 8.32
C TYR A 178 9.77 -4.74 7.48
N ASP A 179 10.43 -5.74 8.08
CA ASP A 179 10.94 -6.92 7.36
C ASP A 179 9.78 -7.89 7.05
N THR A 180 8.79 -7.39 6.31
CA THR A 180 7.50 -8.05 6.05
C THR A 180 6.97 -7.73 4.66
N ASN A 181 5.71 -8.09 4.38
CA ASN A 181 5.05 -7.68 3.15
C ASN A 181 4.43 -6.27 3.22
N SER A 182 4.51 -5.58 4.36
CA SER A 182 3.95 -4.23 4.50
C SER A 182 4.61 -3.24 3.54
N ALA A 183 3.83 -2.42 2.85
CA ALA A 183 4.34 -1.37 1.96
C ALA A 183 3.65 -0.02 2.22
N VAL A 184 3.11 0.15 3.43
CA VAL A 184 2.40 1.35 3.83
C VAL A 184 2.79 1.79 5.24
N LEU A 185 2.63 3.08 5.50
CA LEU A 185 2.70 3.68 6.82
C LEU A 185 1.44 4.54 6.95
N PHE A 186 0.48 4.06 7.73
CA PHE A 186 -0.80 4.73 7.92
C PHE A 186 -0.99 5.09 9.39
N PRO A 187 -1.48 6.31 9.70
CA PRO A 187 -1.64 6.77 11.06
C PRO A 187 -2.64 5.95 11.88
N GLU A 188 -3.59 5.26 11.23
CA GLU A 188 -4.56 4.34 11.83
C GLU A 188 -3.92 3.14 12.53
N THR A 189 -2.67 2.80 12.20
CA THR A 189 -2.01 1.63 12.79
C THR A 189 -1.39 1.91 14.16
N ILE A 190 -1.22 3.18 14.49
CA ILE A 190 -0.51 3.67 15.68
C ILE A 190 -1.39 3.50 16.93
N ALA A 191 -0.75 3.14 18.04
CA ALA A 191 -1.36 3.03 19.35
C ALA A 191 -1.66 4.42 19.92
N VAL A 192 -2.94 4.72 20.13
CA VAL A 192 -3.44 5.99 20.64
C VAL A 192 -4.56 5.75 21.63
N ARG A 193 -4.69 6.64 22.63
CA ARG A 193 -5.80 6.61 23.60
C ARG A 193 -7.18 6.75 22.94
N GLU A 194 -7.24 7.52 21.86
CA GLU A 194 -8.44 7.73 21.04
C GLU A 194 -8.04 8.03 19.60
N ALA A 195 -8.83 7.55 18.63
CA ALA A 195 -8.56 7.81 17.22
C ALA A 195 -8.82 9.30 16.91
N PRO A 196 -7.90 10.00 16.19
CA PRO A 196 -8.15 11.35 15.70
C PRO A 196 -9.44 11.45 14.89
N GLU A 197 -10.10 12.61 14.94
CA GLU A 197 -11.30 12.86 14.10
C GLU A 197 -11.00 12.76 12.61
N ARG A 198 -9.79 13.18 12.22
CA ARG A 198 -9.27 13.12 10.85
C ARG A 198 -7.78 12.83 10.88
N PHE A 199 -7.35 11.96 9.97
CA PHE A 199 -5.94 11.75 9.68
C PHE A 199 -5.45 12.80 8.68
N SER A 200 -4.17 13.13 8.74
CA SER A 200 -3.57 14.22 7.95
C SER A 200 -2.48 13.75 6.97
N TRP A 201 -2.23 12.45 6.89
CA TRP A 201 -1.23 11.88 5.98
C TRP A 201 -1.45 10.37 5.80
N GLY A 202 -0.98 9.82 4.69
CA GLY A 202 -0.87 8.38 4.44
C GLY A 202 0.34 8.10 3.55
N GLY A 203 1.23 7.22 4.00
CA GLY A 203 2.49 6.92 3.33
C GLY A 203 2.47 5.58 2.59
N ILE A 204 2.94 5.56 1.34
CA ILE A 204 3.09 4.32 0.55
C ILE A 204 4.55 4.18 0.09
N PHE A 205 5.15 3.02 0.37
CA PHE A 205 6.55 2.70 0.08
C PHE A 205 6.73 2.26 -1.37
N CYS A 206 6.88 3.24 -2.26
CA CYS A 206 6.97 3.01 -3.71
C CYS A 206 8.23 2.22 -4.13
N ASP A 207 9.33 2.29 -3.37
CA ASP A 207 10.54 1.49 -3.60
C ASP A 207 10.30 -0.01 -3.45
N ARG A 208 9.57 -0.38 -2.40
CA ARG A 208 9.24 -1.76 -2.10
C ARG A 208 8.27 -2.34 -3.12
N GLU A 209 7.24 -1.59 -3.49
CA GLU A 209 6.31 -2.01 -4.54
C GLU A 209 7.01 -2.12 -5.91
N ALA A 210 7.87 -1.15 -6.26
CA ALA A 210 8.71 -1.22 -7.44
C ALA A 210 9.65 -2.45 -7.44
N ALA A 211 10.34 -2.72 -6.34
CA ALA A 211 11.25 -3.85 -6.24
C ALA A 211 10.53 -5.20 -6.34
N ARG A 212 9.33 -5.31 -5.76
CA ARG A 212 8.43 -6.47 -5.90
C ARG A 212 7.96 -6.66 -7.32
N PHE A 213 7.45 -5.59 -7.92
CA PHE A 213 6.98 -5.56 -9.29
C PHE A 213 8.05 -6.09 -10.23
N ARG A 214 9.28 -5.56 -10.14
CA ARG A 214 10.40 -5.99 -10.99
C ARG A 214 10.68 -7.48 -10.83
N ARG A 215 10.88 -7.94 -9.59
CA ARG A 215 11.21 -9.34 -9.28
C ARG A 215 10.14 -10.33 -9.74
N VAL A 216 8.87 -10.01 -9.50
CA VAL A 216 7.76 -10.91 -9.83
C VAL A 216 7.43 -10.84 -11.32
N THR A 217 7.53 -9.66 -11.94
CA THR A 217 7.30 -9.47 -13.38
C THR A 217 8.34 -10.21 -14.20
N GLU A 218 9.62 -10.07 -13.89
CA GLU A 218 10.70 -10.80 -14.58
C GLU A 218 10.46 -12.32 -14.53
N ALA A 219 10.21 -12.87 -13.35
CA ALA A 219 9.92 -14.29 -13.19
C ALA A 219 8.63 -14.73 -13.92
N SER A 220 7.61 -13.88 -13.96
CA SER A 220 6.35 -14.15 -14.65
C SER A 220 6.54 -14.15 -16.17
N VAL A 221 7.28 -13.19 -16.70
CA VAL A 221 7.59 -13.05 -18.12
C VAL A 221 8.35 -14.28 -18.62
N ASP A 222 9.38 -14.71 -17.89
CA ASP A 222 10.16 -15.90 -18.22
C ASP A 222 9.32 -17.18 -18.17
N LEU A 223 8.55 -17.34 -17.09
CA LEU A 223 7.73 -18.52 -16.88
C LEU A 223 6.61 -18.66 -17.93
N LEU A 224 6.00 -17.54 -18.31
CA LEU A 224 4.84 -17.49 -19.21
C LEU A 224 5.24 -17.29 -20.68
N GLY A 225 6.51 -17.03 -20.95
CA GLY A 225 7.02 -16.74 -22.30
C GLY A 225 6.41 -15.49 -22.92
N VAL A 226 6.14 -14.46 -22.11
CA VAL A 226 5.56 -13.19 -22.56
C VAL A 226 6.61 -12.40 -23.33
N GLU A 227 6.22 -11.87 -24.48
CA GLU A 227 7.06 -10.95 -25.26
C GLU A 227 6.75 -9.51 -24.86
N LEU A 228 7.75 -8.83 -24.27
CA LEU A 228 7.68 -7.45 -23.85
C LEU A 228 8.20 -6.48 -24.93
N PRO A 229 7.62 -5.28 -25.05
CA PRO A 229 8.28 -4.17 -25.74
C PRO A 229 9.64 -3.84 -25.10
N ASP A 230 10.60 -3.40 -25.92
CA ASP A 230 11.98 -3.13 -25.47
C ASP A 230 12.05 -2.04 -24.39
N ASP A 231 11.23 -1.00 -24.52
CA ASP A 231 11.16 0.11 -23.56
C ASP A 231 10.65 -0.33 -22.18
N ILE A 232 9.79 -1.33 -22.13
CA ILE A 232 9.23 -1.91 -20.91
C ILE A 232 10.19 -2.91 -20.29
N ARG A 233 10.95 -3.66 -21.10
CA ARG A 233 12.07 -4.45 -20.58
C ARG A 233 13.08 -3.56 -19.86
N ALA A 234 13.42 -2.42 -20.46
CA ALA A 234 14.29 -1.42 -19.83
C ALA A 234 13.68 -0.82 -18.55
N MET A 235 12.36 -0.63 -18.49
CA MET A 235 11.67 -0.22 -17.26
C MET A 235 11.84 -1.25 -16.14
N ILE A 236 11.62 -2.53 -16.43
CA ILE A 236 11.74 -3.60 -15.43
C ILE A 236 13.18 -3.72 -14.90
N ASP A 237 14.17 -3.34 -15.68
CA ASP A 237 15.58 -3.32 -15.24
C ASP A 237 15.94 -2.07 -14.41
N ASP A 238 15.06 -1.05 -14.36
CA ASP A 238 15.31 0.25 -13.74
C ASP A 238 14.43 0.46 -12.49
N GLN A 239 15.05 0.34 -11.31
CA GLN A 239 14.40 0.54 -10.02
C GLN A 239 13.74 1.92 -9.90
N GLN A 240 14.45 2.97 -10.30
CA GLN A 240 14.01 4.34 -10.11
C GLN A 240 12.85 4.68 -11.05
N ARG A 241 12.89 4.19 -12.29
CA ARG A 241 11.77 4.34 -13.22
C ARG A 241 10.52 3.60 -12.74
N CYS A 242 10.67 2.40 -12.18
CA CYS A 242 9.55 1.72 -11.53
C CYS A 242 9.01 2.51 -10.33
N GLU A 243 9.86 3.04 -9.45
CA GLU A 243 9.43 3.89 -8.32
C GLU A 243 8.59 5.09 -8.78
N GLN A 244 9.01 5.76 -9.86
CA GLN A 244 8.26 6.87 -10.45
C GLN A 244 6.88 6.43 -10.97
N ALA A 245 6.77 5.22 -11.53
CA ALA A 245 5.49 4.65 -11.93
C ALA A 245 4.60 4.36 -10.72
N PHE A 246 5.15 3.73 -9.68
CA PHE A 246 4.38 3.40 -8.47
C PHE A 246 3.90 4.66 -7.74
N VAL A 247 4.76 5.67 -7.55
CA VAL A 247 4.33 6.88 -6.83
C VAL A 247 3.23 7.66 -7.57
N LEU A 248 3.24 7.66 -8.91
CA LEU A 248 2.15 8.24 -9.70
C LEU A 248 0.88 7.39 -9.62
N TRP A 249 1.01 6.06 -9.76
CA TRP A 249 -0.11 5.14 -9.61
C TRP A 249 -0.77 5.31 -8.24
N ASP A 250 0.01 5.22 -7.17
CA ASP A 250 -0.45 5.31 -5.77
C ASP A 250 -1.15 6.65 -5.50
N MET A 251 -0.61 7.78 -5.97
CA MET A 251 -1.21 9.10 -5.81
C MET A 251 -2.63 9.17 -6.42
N VAL A 252 -2.80 8.64 -7.64
CA VAL A 252 -4.07 8.67 -8.36
C VAL A 252 -5.03 7.62 -7.80
N HIS A 253 -4.54 6.43 -7.44
CA HIS A 253 -5.30 5.36 -6.82
C HIS A 253 -5.91 5.82 -5.49
N ASP A 254 -5.08 6.30 -4.56
CA ASP A 254 -5.49 6.69 -3.22
C ASP A 254 -6.50 7.84 -3.26
N ARG A 255 -6.26 8.82 -4.14
CA ARG A 255 -7.22 9.89 -4.44
C ARG A 255 -8.57 9.33 -4.86
N THR A 256 -8.60 8.28 -5.67
CA THR A 256 -9.82 7.73 -6.27
C THR A 256 -10.78 7.13 -5.23
N HIS A 257 -10.29 6.66 -4.08
CA HIS A 257 -11.16 6.21 -2.99
C HIS A 257 -12.14 7.27 -2.51
N SER A 258 -11.77 8.55 -2.62
CA SER A 258 -12.61 9.68 -2.21
C SER A 258 -13.29 10.41 -3.38
N HIS A 259 -13.20 9.89 -4.61
CA HIS A 259 -13.66 10.56 -5.82
C HIS A 259 -14.49 9.66 -6.75
N GLY A 260 -15.31 10.33 -7.59
CA GLY A 260 -16.14 9.69 -8.62
C GLY A 260 -17.55 9.37 -8.14
N ASP A 261 -18.28 8.59 -8.94
CA ASP A 261 -19.59 8.07 -8.54
C ASP A 261 -19.38 7.01 -7.46
N LEU A 262 -19.63 7.39 -6.22
CA LEU A 262 -19.58 6.47 -5.10
C LEU A 262 -21.01 5.92 -4.88
N PRO A 263 -21.24 4.61 -4.90
CA PRO A 263 -22.43 4.01 -4.29
C PRO A 263 -22.38 4.18 -2.77
N PHE A 264 -21.24 4.65 -2.24
CA PHE A 264 -20.89 4.79 -0.84
C PHE A 264 -21.00 6.23 -0.34
N ASP A 265 -21.65 6.33 0.81
CA ASP A 265 -21.75 7.55 1.60
C ASP A 265 -20.41 7.80 2.33
N PRO A 266 -19.84 9.03 2.28
CA PRO A 266 -18.62 9.42 3.00
C PRO A 266 -18.69 9.20 4.53
N PHE A 267 -19.85 8.92 5.11
CA PHE A 267 -20.03 8.58 6.53
C PHE A 267 -19.87 7.06 6.85
N MET A 268 -19.59 6.19 5.86
CA MET A 268 -19.76 4.72 5.98
C MET A 268 -18.48 3.86 5.96
N ILE A 269 -17.29 4.47 6.07
CA ILE A 269 -15.95 3.82 6.04
C ILE A 269 -15.80 2.62 7.03
N LYS A 270 -16.72 2.44 7.98
CA LYS A 270 -16.70 1.39 9.01
C LYS A 270 -17.69 0.23 8.81
N GLN A 271 -18.36 0.11 7.65
CA GLN A 271 -19.34 -0.96 7.44
C GLN A 271 -18.73 -2.22 6.84
N ARG A 272 -18.99 -3.37 7.47
CA ARG A 272 -18.60 -4.70 6.99
C ARG A 272 -19.34 -5.05 5.69
N GLN A 273 -18.58 -5.37 4.65
CA GLN A 273 -19.06 -5.74 3.32
C GLN A 273 -18.53 -7.12 2.93
N PRO A 274 -19.16 -7.79 1.94
CA PRO A 274 -18.55 -8.96 1.34
C PRO A 274 -17.30 -8.58 0.54
N PHE A 275 -16.29 -9.48 0.51
CA PHE A 275 -14.96 -9.09 0.02
C PHE A 275 -14.86 -8.79 -1.47
N TRP A 276 -15.83 -9.21 -2.28
CA TRP A 276 -15.90 -8.80 -3.68
C TRP A 276 -16.21 -7.31 -3.85
N MET A 277 -16.88 -6.68 -2.89
CA MET A 277 -17.05 -5.22 -2.91
C MET A 277 -15.72 -4.50 -2.68
N TYR A 278 -14.90 -4.98 -1.73
CA TYR A 278 -13.54 -4.47 -1.55
C TYR A 278 -12.71 -4.71 -2.82
N GLY A 279 -12.79 -5.91 -3.41
CA GLY A 279 -12.03 -6.24 -4.62
C GLY A 279 -12.41 -5.39 -5.84
N LEU A 280 -13.70 -5.06 -5.99
CA LEU A 280 -14.16 -4.14 -7.03
C LEU A 280 -13.78 -2.69 -6.75
N GLU A 281 -13.74 -2.27 -5.49
CA GLU A 281 -13.30 -0.92 -5.11
C GLU A 281 -11.82 -0.71 -5.41
N GLU A 282 -10.96 -1.63 -4.98
CA GLU A 282 -9.52 -1.59 -5.27
C GLU A 282 -9.26 -1.63 -6.77
N LEU A 283 -9.98 -2.50 -7.50
CA LEU A 283 -9.87 -2.57 -8.95
C LEU A 283 -10.38 -1.30 -9.62
N ARG A 284 -11.47 -0.69 -9.14
CA ARG A 284 -11.97 0.61 -9.66
C ARG A 284 -10.91 1.69 -9.53
N CYS A 285 -10.25 1.79 -8.38
CA CYS A 285 -9.22 2.79 -8.13
C CYS A 285 -8.01 2.59 -9.05
N ASP A 286 -7.53 1.35 -9.18
CA ASP A 286 -6.45 1.03 -10.12
C ASP A 286 -6.79 1.25 -11.57
N LEU A 287 -7.98 0.87 -12.00
CA LEU A 287 -8.39 1.07 -13.39
C LEU A 287 -8.66 2.54 -13.69
N THR A 288 -8.98 3.35 -12.67
CA THR A 288 -9.03 4.82 -12.80
C THR A 288 -7.62 5.38 -12.96
N ALA A 289 -6.66 4.95 -12.14
CA ALA A 289 -5.26 5.32 -12.29
C ALA A 289 -4.70 4.90 -13.67
N PHE A 290 -5.01 3.69 -14.13
CA PHE A 290 -4.69 3.20 -15.46
C PHE A 290 -5.30 4.09 -16.56
N LYS A 291 -6.59 4.42 -16.45
CA LYS A 291 -7.29 5.28 -17.43
C LYS A 291 -6.67 6.68 -17.50
N GLU A 292 -6.28 7.24 -16.37
CA GLU A 292 -5.57 8.52 -16.32
C GLU A 292 -4.15 8.42 -16.90
N ALA A 293 -3.46 7.31 -16.65
CA ALA A 293 -2.15 7.03 -17.23
C ALA A 293 -2.18 6.91 -18.76
N VAL A 294 -3.24 6.33 -19.33
CA VAL A 294 -3.48 6.33 -20.80
C VAL A 294 -3.60 7.75 -21.35
N LYS A 295 -4.29 8.66 -20.64
CA LYS A 295 -4.40 10.07 -21.05
C LYS A 295 -3.06 10.77 -20.98
N LEU A 296 -2.32 10.57 -19.89
CA LEU A 296 -0.99 11.13 -19.68
C LEU A 296 -0.01 10.68 -20.79
N GLU A 297 -0.01 9.40 -21.15
CA GLU A 297 0.81 8.89 -22.28
C GLU A 297 0.44 9.59 -23.59
N ALA A 298 -0.86 9.72 -23.90
CA ALA A 298 -1.34 10.39 -25.11
C ALA A 298 -0.96 11.89 -25.16
N GLU A 299 -0.76 12.52 -24.01
CA GLU A 299 -0.30 13.90 -23.84
C GLU A 299 1.23 14.03 -23.82
N GLY A 300 1.97 12.92 -23.92
CA GLY A 300 3.43 12.90 -23.98
C GLY A 300 4.13 12.78 -22.62
N ASN A 301 3.41 12.51 -21.53
CA ASN A 301 4.03 12.21 -20.24
C ASN A 301 4.52 10.74 -20.21
N ALA A 302 5.84 10.57 -20.06
CA ALA A 302 6.49 9.27 -20.13
C ALA A 302 6.03 8.29 -19.02
N HIS A 303 5.66 8.79 -17.84
CA HIS A 303 5.23 7.95 -16.71
C HIS A 303 3.88 7.29 -16.95
N GLY A 304 3.02 7.87 -17.81
CA GLY A 304 1.71 7.31 -18.13
C GLY A 304 1.77 5.92 -18.77
N ARG A 305 2.80 5.67 -19.60
CA ARG A 305 3.02 4.34 -20.16
C ARG A 305 3.47 3.35 -19.08
N ASP A 306 4.39 3.78 -18.23
CA ASP A 306 4.97 2.93 -17.19
C ASP A 306 3.91 2.48 -16.16
N VAL A 307 3.04 3.39 -15.74
CA VAL A 307 1.90 3.08 -14.85
C VAL A 307 0.97 2.02 -15.47
N GLN A 308 0.68 2.12 -16.76
CA GLN A 308 -0.18 1.13 -17.42
C GLN A 308 0.39 -0.29 -17.32
N TYR A 309 1.70 -0.44 -17.57
CA TYR A 309 2.36 -1.75 -17.45
C TYR A 309 2.47 -2.21 -16.00
N ALA A 310 2.77 -1.31 -15.06
CA ALA A 310 2.81 -1.62 -13.64
C ALA A 310 1.46 -2.21 -13.16
N VAL A 311 0.36 -1.49 -13.41
CA VAL A 311 -1.00 -1.93 -13.06
C VAL A 311 -1.32 -3.29 -13.67
N LEU A 312 -1.09 -3.45 -14.98
CA LEU A 312 -1.42 -4.69 -15.70
C LEU A 312 -0.69 -5.90 -15.12
N PHE A 313 0.63 -5.79 -14.92
CA PHE A 313 1.43 -6.92 -14.47
C PHE A 313 1.17 -7.27 -13.00
N ASP A 314 1.04 -6.29 -12.11
CA ASP A 314 0.77 -6.58 -10.71
C ASP A 314 -0.62 -7.16 -10.50
N ARG A 315 -1.66 -6.54 -11.09
CA ARG A 315 -3.02 -7.08 -11.02
C ARG A 315 -3.10 -8.45 -11.69
N MET A 316 -2.44 -8.69 -12.83
CA MET A 316 -2.54 -10.00 -13.49
C MET A 316 -1.67 -11.10 -12.87
N PHE A 317 -0.47 -10.80 -12.37
CA PHE A 317 0.53 -11.84 -12.06
C PHE A 317 1.07 -11.82 -10.64
N ARG A 318 1.00 -10.71 -9.91
CA ARG A 318 1.47 -10.64 -8.51
C ARG A 318 0.34 -10.79 -7.51
N PHE A 319 -0.68 -9.93 -7.58
CA PHE A 319 -1.76 -9.89 -6.60
C PHE A 319 -2.56 -11.20 -6.49
N PRO A 320 -2.95 -11.89 -7.59
CA PRO A 320 -3.72 -13.13 -7.51
C PRO A 320 -3.03 -14.27 -6.75
N VAL A 321 -1.71 -14.23 -6.68
CA VAL A 321 -0.85 -15.30 -6.16
C VAL A 321 -0.10 -14.91 -4.89
N THR A 322 -0.31 -13.69 -4.37
CA THR A 322 0.31 -13.18 -3.14
C THR A 322 -0.64 -13.33 -1.95
N GLY A 323 -0.09 -13.72 -0.79
CA GLY A 323 -0.83 -13.87 0.45
C GLY A 323 -1.71 -15.12 0.54
N GLU A 324 -2.50 -15.23 1.60
CA GLU A 324 -3.46 -16.31 1.78
C GLU A 324 -4.71 -16.11 0.91
N ARG A 325 -5.51 -17.16 0.73
CA ARG A 325 -6.77 -17.12 -0.04
C ARG A 325 -8.01 -16.85 0.82
N VAL A 326 -7.83 -16.32 2.03
CA VAL A 326 -8.94 -15.98 2.94
C VAL A 326 -9.38 -14.54 2.67
N ARG A 327 -10.48 -14.38 1.93
CA ARG A 327 -11.10 -13.10 1.59
C ARG A 327 -10.13 -12.12 0.91
N ASN A 328 -9.22 -12.67 0.09
CA ASN A 328 -8.19 -11.92 -0.62
C ASN A 328 -8.82 -11.11 -1.76
N TYR A 329 -9.13 -9.84 -1.48
CA TYR A 329 -9.83 -8.95 -2.40
C TYR A 329 -8.94 -8.44 -3.53
N ASP A 330 -7.64 -8.22 -3.29
CA ASP A 330 -6.71 -7.83 -4.35
C ASP A 330 -6.53 -8.94 -5.38
N GLY A 331 -6.36 -10.17 -4.88
CA GLY A 331 -6.28 -11.34 -5.73
C GLY A 331 -7.57 -11.61 -6.50
N LEU A 332 -8.73 -11.22 -5.98
CA LEU A 332 -9.99 -11.27 -6.74
C LEU A 332 -10.00 -10.25 -7.89
N GLY A 333 -9.67 -8.99 -7.60
CA GLY A 333 -9.64 -7.93 -8.61
C GLY A 333 -8.68 -8.25 -9.76
N GLY A 334 -7.51 -8.80 -9.43
CA GLY A 334 -6.53 -9.26 -10.40
C GLY A 334 -7.02 -10.39 -11.30
N GLN A 335 -7.69 -11.40 -10.73
CA GLN A 335 -8.31 -12.47 -11.51
C GLN A 335 -9.39 -11.95 -12.44
N LEU A 336 -10.20 -10.99 -11.98
CA LEU A 336 -11.27 -10.38 -12.78
C LEU A 336 -10.68 -9.65 -14.00
N LEU A 337 -9.63 -8.85 -13.81
CA LEU A 337 -8.94 -8.16 -14.91
C LEU A 337 -8.40 -9.18 -15.93
N PHE A 338 -7.67 -10.20 -15.48
CA PHE A 338 -7.12 -11.22 -16.37
C PHE A 338 -8.22 -11.96 -17.14
N ALA A 339 -9.29 -12.38 -16.46
CA ALA A 339 -10.41 -13.08 -17.08
C ALA A 339 -11.13 -12.21 -18.11
N TYR A 340 -11.29 -10.92 -17.82
CA TYR A 340 -11.88 -9.94 -18.74
C TYR A 340 -11.02 -9.79 -20.01
N LEU A 341 -9.72 -9.52 -19.86
CA LEU A 341 -8.80 -9.40 -20.99
C LEU A 341 -8.72 -10.69 -21.81
N HIS A 342 -8.77 -11.86 -21.15
CA HIS A 342 -8.81 -13.15 -21.83
C HIS A 342 -10.12 -13.35 -22.61
N LYS A 343 -11.27 -13.01 -22.01
CA LYS A 343 -12.60 -13.12 -22.65
C LYS A 343 -12.71 -12.23 -23.89
N HIS A 344 -11.97 -11.14 -23.93
CA HIS A 344 -11.92 -10.17 -25.03
C HIS A 344 -10.74 -10.39 -25.98
N ASP A 345 -10.10 -11.56 -25.93
CA ASP A 345 -9.00 -11.98 -26.82
C ASP A 345 -7.73 -11.10 -26.74
N VAL A 346 -7.57 -10.31 -25.69
CA VAL A 346 -6.34 -9.51 -25.46
C VAL A 346 -5.26 -10.40 -24.87
N VAL A 347 -5.62 -11.26 -23.91
CA VAL A 347 -4.72 -12.24 -23.30
C VAL A 347 -5.05 -13.61 -23.86
N ARG A 348 -4.07 -14.30 -24.45
CA ARG A 348 -4.26 -15.64 -25.02
C ARG A 348 -3.15 -16.59 -24.58
N TRP A 349 -3.55 -17.76 -24.05
CA TRP A 349 -2.63 -18.86 -23.74
C TRP A 349 -2.69 -19.91 -24.84
N THR A 350 -1.61 -20.04 -25.61
CA THR A 350 -1.50 -21.02 -26.71
C THR A 350 -0.08 -21.57 -26.76
N ASP A 351 0.08 -22.87 -27.00
CA ASP A 351 1.39 -23.52 -27.14
C ASP A 351 2.36 -23.23 -25.98
N ASN A 352 1.83 -23.21 -24.75
CA ASN A 352 2.55 -22.87 -23.52
C ASN A 352 3.20 -21.48 -23.50
N LYS A 353 2.63 -20.52 -24.25
CA LYS A 353 3.01 -19.12 -24.19
C LYS A 353 1.79 -18.24 -23.95
N LEU A 354 1.95 -17.24 -23.09
CA LEU A 354 0.98 -16.17 -22.91
C LEU A 354 1.31 -15.03 -23.89
N ARG A 355 0.37 -14.73 -24.79
CA ARG A 355 0.44 -13.56 -25.67
C ARG A 355 -0.49 -12.48 -25.15
N ILE A 356 -0.03 -11.24 -25.20
CA ILE A 356 -0.79 -10.05 -24.83
C ILE A 356 -0.82 -9.12 -26.04
N ASP A 357 -2.02 -8.72 -26.45
CA ASP A 357 -2.20 -7.67 -27.45
C ASP A 357 -2.01 -6.31 -26.78
N TRP A 358 -0.77 -5.81 -26.81
CA TRP A 358 -0.39 -4.53 -26.19
C TRP A 358 -1.09 -3.32 -26.80
N GLU A 359 -1.53 -3.41 -28.05
CA GLU A 359 -2.29 -2.34 -28.69
C GLU A 359 -3.71 -2.31 -28.13
N ARG A 360 -4.36 -3.47 -27.95
CA ARG A 360 -5.75 -3.60 -27.48
C ARG A 360 -5.91 -3.59 -25.95
N ALA A 361 -4.84 -3.84 -25.19
CA ALA A 361 -4.91 -3.92 -23.74
C ALA A 361 -5.47 -2.65 -23.09
N PRO A 362 -5.01 -1.43 -23.43
CA PRO A 362 -5.54 -0.22 -22.78
C PRO A 362 -7.03 0.03 -23.03
N GLN A 363 -7.52 -0.23 -24.24
CA GLN A 363 -8.92 0.02 -24.60
C GLN A 363 -9.85 -0.97 -23.90
N VAL A 364 -9.46 -2.25 -23.82
CA VAL A 364 -10.27 -3.28 -23.16
C VAL A 364 -10.22 -3.13 -21.64
N THR A 365 -9.07 -2.78 -21.06
CA THR A 365 -8.97 -2.42 -19.64
C THR A 365 -9.89 -1.23 -19.29
N ASN A 366 -9.93 -0.20 -20.15
CA ASN A 366 -10.84 0.94 -19.97
C ASN A 366 -12.32 0.57 -20.14
N GLN A 367 -12.66 -0.50 -20.88
CA GLN A 367 -14.03 -1.01 -20.94
C GLN A 367 -14.45 -1.64 -19.61
N LEU A 368 -13.58 -2.45 -18.98
CA LEU A 368 -13.82 -2.97 -17.63
C LEU A 368 -13.95 -1.85 -16.61
N CYS A 369 -13.08 -0.83 -16.67
CA CYS A 369 -13.18 0.37 -15.84
C CYS A 369 -14.59 0.98 -15.94
N ALA A 370 -15.08 1.21 -17.16
CA ALA A 370 -16.40 1.80 -17.40
C ALA A 370 -17.56 0.91 -16.91
N GLU A 371 -17.44 -0.41 -17.02
CA GLU A 371 -18.44 -1.35 -16.48
C GLU A 371 -18.53 -1.27 -14.94
N ILE A 372 -17.38 -1.19 -14.26
CA ILE A 372 -17.31 -1.04 -12.79
C ILE A 372 -17.82 0.34 -12.38
N GLU A 373 -17.41 1.42 -13.06
CA GLU A 373 -17.94 2.77 -12.81
C GLU A 373 -19.46 2.83 -13.00
N LYS A 374 -19.99 2.13 -13.99
CA LYS A 374 -21.44 2.02 -14.19
C LYS A 374 -22.11 1.27 -13.04
N LEU A 375 -21.54 0.13 -12.59
CA LEU A 375 -22.06 -0.61 -11.44
C LEU A 375 -22.20 0.32 -10.22
N TYR A 376 -21.17 1.14 -9.97
CA TYR A 376 -21.08 2.10 -8.88
C TYR A 376 -22.10 3.24 -9.02
N ARG A 377 -22.18 3.86 -10.20
CA ARG A 377 -23.17 4.88 -10.54
C ARG A 377 -24.60 4.39 -10.32
N ASP A 378 -24.92 3.20 -10.84
CA ASP A 378 -26.25 2.59 -10.68
C ASP A 378 -26.56 2.28 -9.20
N GLY A 379 -25.55 2.24 -8.32
CA GLY A 379 -25.73 1.97 -6.89
C GLY A 379 -26.55 3.02 -6.16
N ILE A 380 -26.64 4.26 -6.68
CA ILE A 380 -27.47 5.32 -6.11
C ILE A 380 -28.96 4.94 -6.08
N ASP A 381 -29.40 4.10 -7.02
CA ASP A 381 -30.80 3.67 -7.16
C ASP A 381 -31.05 2.28 -6.54
N ARG A 382 -30.01 1.62 -5.99
CA ARG A 382 -30.10 0.24 -5.48
C ARG A 382 -30.09 0.19 -3.95
N PRO A 383 -31.02 -0.54 -3.32
CA PRO A 383 -30.84 -0.98 -1.95
C PRO A 383 -29.52 -1.75 -1.80
N LYS A 384 -28.84 -1.59 -0.66
CA LYS A 384 -27.51 -2.17 -0.40
C LYS A 384 -27.36 -3.64 -0.83
N LEU A 385 -28.29 -4.50 -0.40
CA LEU A 385 -28.19 -5.92 -0.72
C LEU A 385 -28.41 -6.20 -2.22
N VAL A 386 -29.28 -5.43 -2.88
CA VAL A 386 -29.49 -5.51 -4.33
C VAL A 386 -28.22 -5.07 -5.08
N HIS A 387 -27.54 -4.03 -4.58
CA HIS A 387 -26.25 -3.61 -5.14
C HIS A 387 -25.18 -4.68 -4.97
N TRP A 388 -25.09 -5.32 -3.80
CA TRP A 388 -24.14 -6.42 -3.57
C TRP A 388 -24.38 -7.63 -4.47
N PHE A 389 -25.64 -7.97 -4.77
CA PHE A 389 -25.96 -9.00 -5.77
C PHE A 389 -25.58 -8.57 -7.19
N ALA A 390 -25.87 -7.33 -7.59
CA ALA A 390 -25.44 -6.83 -8.90
C ALA A 390 -23.90 -6.85 -9.07
N ALA A 391 -23.17 -6.53 -8.01
CA ALA A 391 -21.72 -6.65 -7.98
C ALA A 391 -21.25 -8.10 -8.07
N TYR A 392 -21.92 -9.02 -7.36
CA TYR A 392 -21.65 -10.46 -7.44
C TYR A 392 -21.90 -11.00 -8.85
N ASP A 393 -22.98 -10.58 -9.51
CA ASP A 393 -23.33 -10.97 -10.88
C ASP A 393 -22.26 -10.49 -11.89
N LEU A 394 -21.75 -9.26 -11.71
CA LEU A 394 -20.63 -8.75 -12.53
C LEU A 394 -19.40 -9.63 -12.37
N VAL A 395 -18.97 -9.92 -11.14
CA VAL A 395 -17.78 -10.73 -10.89
C VAL A 395 -17.98 -12.16 -11.41
N SER A 396 -19.13 -12.76 -11.14
CA SER A 396 -19.44 -14.15 -11.51
C SER A 396 -19.66 -14.38 -13.01
N THR A 397 -19.87 -13.31 -13.79
CA THR A 397 -19.85 -13.35 -15.26
C THR A 397 -18.49 -13.79 -15.80
N TYR A 398 -17.40 -13.43 -15.10
CA TYR A 398 -16.03 -13.71 -15.53
C TYR A 398 -15.33 -14.77 -14.67
N LEU A 399 -15.66 -14.87 -13.38
CA LEU A 399 -15.04 -15.78 -12.43
C LEU A 399 -16.06 -16.81 -11.92
N ALA A 400 -15.71 -18.10 -11.99
CA ALA A 400 -16.57 -19.12 -11.43
C ALA A 400 -16.59 -19.02 -9.89
N PRO A 401 -17.76 -18.83 -9.25
CA PRO A 401 -17.85 -18.87 -7.80
C PRO A 401 -17.60 -20.30 -7.29
N HIS A 402 -17.20 -20.41 -6.03
CA HIS A 402 -16.98 -21.70 -5.38
C HIS A 402 -18.27 -22.54 -5.43
N PRO A 403 -18.24 -23.84 -5.80
CA PRO A 403 -19.44 -24.67 -5.94
C PRO A 403 -20.32 -24.76 -4.68
N GLY A 404 -19.71 -24.57 -3.51
CA GLY A 404 -20.38 -24.54 -2.21
C GLY A 404 -21.02 -23.20 -1.82
N SER A 405 -20.87 -22.15 -2.63
CA SER A 405 -21.33 -20.81 -2.29
C SER A 405 -22.84 -20.75 -2.02
N ARG A 406 -23.24 -20.03 -0.95
CA ARG A 406 -24.65 -19.67 -0.70
C ARG A 406 -25.07 -18.48 -1.57
N TRP A 407 -24.19 -17.52 -1.79
CA TRP A 407 -24.45 -16.33 -2.60
C TRP A 407 -24.69 -16.68 -4.07
N ALA A 408 -23.93 -17.62 -4.64
CA ALA A 408 -24.13 -18.12 -6.00
C ALA A 408 -25.48 -18.83 -6.22
N LYS A 409 -26.12 -19.33 -5.15
CA LYS A 409 -27.45 -19.94 -5.21
C LYS A 409 -28.57 -18.90 -5.24
N GLY A 410 -28.25 -17.62 -5.07
CA GLY A 410 -29.19 -16.52 -5.12
C GLY A 410 -29.90 -16.22 -3.78
N PRO A 411 -30.85 -15.27 -3.80
CA PRO A 411 -31.49 -14.73 -2.61
C PRO A 411 -32.20 -15.79 -1.74
N ASP A 412 -32.77 -16.82 -2.36
CA ASP A 412 -33.51 -17.88 -1.65
C ASP A 412 -32.63 -18.75 -0.75
N ALA A 413 -31.30 -18.72 -0.94
CA ALA A 413 -30.34 -19.45 -0.12
C ALA A 413 -29.81 -18.65 1.09
N LEU A 414 -30.21 -17.38 1.23
CA LEU A 414 -29.83 -16.47 2.30
C LEU A 414 -31.03 -16.14 3.20
N ASP A 415 -30.77 -15.89 4.48
CA ASP A 415 -31.82 -15.41 5.41
C ASP A 415 -31.97 -13.89 5.28
N LEU A 416 -32.73 -13.44 4.28
CA LEU A 416 -32.94 -12.02 3.96
C LEU A 416 -33.68 -11.22 5.05
N SER A 417 -34.16 -11.88 6.13
CA SER A 417 -34.69 -11.19 7.31
C SER A 417 -33.58 -10.61 8.19
N GLN A 418 -32.34 -11.07 8.02
CA GLN A 418 -31.18 -10.60 8.77
C GLN A 418 -30.61 -9.30 8.22
N PRO A 419 -29.96 -8.48 9.07
CA PRO A 419 -29.26 -7.30 8.60
C PRO A 419 -28.09 -7.70 7.66
N PRO A 420 -27.78 -6.89 6.61
CA PRO A 420 -26.78 -7.24 5.60
C PRO A 420 -25.42 -7.70 6.14
N ARG A 421 -24.95 -7.10 7.26
CA ARG A 421 -23.69 -7.48 7.92
C ARG A 421 -23.61 -8.95 8.36
N LYS A 422 -24.77 -9.60 8.60
CA LYS A 422 -24.87 -11.01 8.98
C LYS A 422 -24.85 -11.93 7.77
N LEU A 423 -25.38 -11.46 6.63
CA LEU A 423 -25.27 -12.17 5.35
C LEU A 423 -23.81 -12.29 4.88
N VAL A 424 -22.93 -11.37 5.31
CA VAL A 424 -21.49 -11.47 5.05
C VAL A 424 -20.85 -12.70 5.74
N ASP A 425 -21.47 -13.24 6.81
CA ASP A 425 -20.99 -14.48 7.44
C ASP A 425 -21.18 -15.71 6.53
N ASP A 426 -22.10 -15.64 5.55
CA ASP A 426 -22.36 -16.71 4.58
C ASP A 426 -21.41 -16.68 3.36
N VAL A 427 -20.50 -15.70 3.31
CA VAL A 427 -19.45 -15.63 2.27
C VAL A 427 -18.32 -16.59 2.63
N LEU A 428 -17.96 -17.46 1.71
CA LEU A 428 -16.85 -18.39 1.91
C LEU A 428 -15.51 -17.65 2.03
N PRO A 429 -14.52 -18.20 2.76
CA PRO A 429 -13.17 -17.66 2.76
C PRO A 429 -12.61 -17.45 1.36
N ASP A 430 -12.78 -18.41 0.45
CA ASP A 430 -12.39 -18.30 -0.96
C ASP A 430 -13.63 -18.46 -1.85
N GLU A 431 -14.48 -17.42 -1.86
CA GLU A 431 -15.75 -17.39 -2.61
C GLU A 431 -15.55 -17.50 -4.14
N PHE A 432 -14.40 -17.04 -4.63
CA PHE A 432 -13.99 -17.10 -6.04
C PHE A 432 -12.58 -17.72 -6.11
N PRO A 433 -12.48 -19.06 -6.13
CA PRO A 433 -11.21 -19.76 -6.07
C PRO A 433 -10.37 -19.52 -7.32
N LEU A 434 -9.07 -19.81 -7.19
CA LEU A 434 -8.13 -19.68 -8.31
C LEU A 434 -8.57 -20.52 -9.52
N SER A 435 -8.44 -19.94 -10.71
CA SER A 435 -8.53 -20.71 -11.95
C SER A 435 -7.37 -21.70 -12.06
N MET A 436 -7.48 -22.72 -12.92
CA MET A 436 -6.39 -23.68 -13.16
C MET A 436 -5.08 -23.00 -13.56
N PHE A 437 -5.15 -21.88 -14.30
CA PHE A 437 -3.99 -21.07 -14.64
C PHE A 437 -3.32 -20.51 -13.37
N TYR A 438 -4.10 -19.87 -12.50
CA TYR A 438 -3.57 -19.25 -11.28
C TYR A 438 -3.11 -20.27 -10.24
N GLU A 439 -3.75 -21.44 -10.14
CA GLU A 439 -3.24 -22.53 -9.29
C GLU A 439 -1.83 -22.98 -9.71
N ALA A 440 -1.59 -23.08 -11.02
CA ALA A 440 -0.27 -23.44 -11.55
C ALA A 440 0.73 -22.29 -11.36
N LEU A 441 0.33 -21.05 -11.67
CA LEU A 441 1.16 -19.86 -11.53
C LEU A 441 1.59 -19.66 -10.07
N SER A 442 0.67 -19.75 -9.12
CA SER A 442 0.95 -19.62 -7.68
C SER A 442 2.00 -20.62 -7.22
N LYS A 443 1.88 -21.90 -7.64
CA LYS A 443 2.87 -22.93 -7.30
C LYS A 443 4.26 -22.62 -7.86
N LYS A 444 4.33 -22.07 -9.08
CA LYS A 444 5.59 -21.75 -9.76
C LYS A 444 6.26 -20.49 -9.21
N LEU A 445 5.47 -19.47 -8.84
CA LEU A 445 5.97 -18.20 -8.32
C LEU A 445 6.14 -18.17 -6.79
N LYS A 446 5.69 -19.21 -6.05
CA LYS A 446 5.73 -19.26 -4.59
C LYS A 446 7.07 -18.80 -3.97
N ASN A 447 8.18 -19.31 -4.49
CA ASN A 447 9.50 -18.98 -3.96
C ASN A 447 9.93 -17.55 -4.32
N VAL A 448 9.53 -17.06 -5.50
CA VAL A 448 9.79 -15.68 -5.92
C VAL A 448 9.05 -14.72 -5.01
N ILE A 449 7.76 -14.95 -4.76
CA ILE A 449 6.94 -14.13 -3.86
C ILE A 449 7.49 -14.18 -2.42
N ALA A 450 7.88 -15.36 -1.94
CA ALA A 450 8.51 -15.47 -0.62
C ALA A 450 9.82 -14.66 -0.53
N SER A 451 10.57 -14.55 -1.63
CA SER A 451 11.83 -13.79 -1.68
C SER A 451 11.64 -12.27 -1.64
N THR A 452 10.42 -11.76 -1.82
CA THR A 452 10.14 -10.31 -1.80
C THR A 452 9.75 -9.78 -0.42
N LYS A 453 9.72 -10.64 0.61
CA LYS A 453 9.53 -10.21 1.99
C LYS A 453 10.68 -9.28 2.39
N GLY A 454 10.35 -8.11 2.94
CA GLY A 454 11.34 -7.12 3.40
C GLY A 454 12.09 -6.37 2.30
N ILE A 455 11.88 -6.69 1.02
CA ILE A 455 12.63 -6.12 -0.10
C ILE A 455 12.53 -4.59 -0.15
N THR A 456 13.64 -3.94 -0.51
CA THR A 456 13.77 -2.50 -0.75
C THR A 456 14.46 -2.23 -2.08
N ALA A 457 14.57 -0.96 -2.50
CA ALA A 457 15.35 -0.55 -3.67
C ALA A 457 16.79 -1.12 -3.68
N SER A 458 17.45 -1.14 -2.52
CA SER A 458 18.86 -1.52 -2.38
C SER A 458 19.13 -3.01 -2.61
N ASP A 459 18.12 -3.87 -2.39
CA ASP A 459 18.24 -5.31 -2.55
C ASP A 459 18.10 -5.76 -4.00
N ALA A 460 17.53 -4.91 -4.86
CA ALA A 460 17.33 -5.22 -6.27
C ALA A 460 18.65 -5.25 -7.06
N GLY A 461 19.74 -4.64 -6.56
CA GLY A 461 21.07 -4.69 -7.16
C GLY A 461 21.87 -5.98 -6.89
N LYS A 462 21.49 -6.79 -5.89
CA LYS A 462 22.24 -8.01 -5.50
C LYS A 462 21.92 -9.24 -6.35
N ALA A 463 20.90 -9.18 -7.22
CA ALA A 463 20.56 -10.28 -8.12
C ALA A 463 21.38 -10.28 -9.42
N ALA A 464 22.12 -9.19 -9.70
CA ALA A 464 22.91 -9.01 -10.92
C ALA A 464 24.44 -9.13 -10.71
N ALA A 465 24.89 -9.69 -9.58
CA ALA A 465 26.31 -9.88 -9.25
C ALA A 465 26.70 -11.35 -9.09
#